data_AF-A0A3P7MC84-F1
#
_entry.id   AF-A0A3P7MC84-F1
#
_cell.length_a   1.000
_cell.length_b   1.000
_cell.length_c   1.000
_cell.angle_alpha   90.00
_cell.angle_beta   90.00
_cell.angle_gamma   90.00
#
_symmetry.space_group_name_H-M   'P 1'
#
loop_
_entity.id
_entity.type
_entity.pdbx_description
1 polymer ?
#
loop_
_entity_poly.entity_id
_entity_poly.type
_entity_poly.pdbx_seq_one_letter_code
_entity_poly.pdbx_strand_id
1 'polypeptide(L)'
;MYCEEGTPLLLINDSIKKCLPESNKGEMSCPSKFWCHVGATQNSQYCCPKSRKVKERCHLAPANGYGSSQIRRFWYDWKSSACKQLTYSGYGGNENNFLSKVDCEKACLGATPPISSIAFSSFANKLGIIASHSSTNKPRNADSDVESNPCELSPNKGTSVAGIQPSFR
;
A
#
# COMPACT_ATOMS: atom_id res chain seq x y z
N MET A 1 13.96 -11.64 10.39
CA MET A 1 13.00 -10.86 9.58
C MET A 1 13.79 -10.13 8.50
N TYR A 2 13.48 -10.33 7.21
CA TYR A 2 14.23 -9.74 6.08
C TYR A 2 13.42 -8.63 5.40
N CYS A 3 12.20 -8.96 4.97
CA CYS A 3 11.26 -8.04 4.32
C CYS A 3 10.26 -7.47 5.33
N GLU A 4 9.66 -6.33 4.99
CA GLU A 4 8.57 -5.71 5.77
C GLU A 4 7.33 -6.59 5.76
N GLU A 5 6.91 -7.00 4.57
CA GLU A 5 5.79 -7.88 4.35
C GLU A 5 6.25 -9.16 3.63
N GLY A 6 5.85 -10.31 4.17
CA GLY A 6 6.12 -11.62 3.58
C GLY A 6 7.56 -12.12 3.75
N THR A 7 7.85 -13.24 3.10
CA THR A 7 9.17 -13.90 3.14
C THR A 7 9.99 -13.51 1.90
N PRO A 8 11.32 -13.38 2.03
CA PRO A 8 12.18 -13.19 0.86
C PRO A 8 12.07 -14.39 -0.08
N LEU A 9 12.35 -14.17 -1.37
CA LEU A 9 12.36 -15.25 -2.36
C LEU A 9 13.44 -16.28 -2.02
N LEU A 10 13.05 -17.55 -1.93
CA LEU A 10 13.96 -18.67 -1.72
C LEU A 10 14.29 -19.35 -3.06
N LEU A 11 15.53 -19.82 -3.17
CA LEU A 11 16.00 -20.68 -4.26
C LEU A 11 15.65 -22.15 -3.95
N ILE A 12 15.91 -23.06 -4.90
CA ILE A 12 15.60 -24.50 -4.78
C ILE A 12 16.32 -25.16 -3.58
N ASN A 13 17.44 -24.60 -3.14
CA ASN A 13 18.24 -25.06 -2.01
C ASN A 13 17.89 -24.34 -0.69
N ASP A 14 16.70 -23.74 -0.58
CA ASP A 14 16.24 -22.94 0.56
C ASP A 14 17.09 -21.71 0.91
N SER A 15 18.06 -21.35 0.07
CA SER A 15 18.84 -20.13 0.27
C SER A 15 18.08 -18.89 -0.25
N ILE A 16 18.29 -17.75 0.40
CA ILE A 16 17.67 -16.49 0.00
C ILE A 16 18.24 -16.02 -1.34
N LYS A 17 17.37 -15.75 -2.32
CA LYS A 17 17.78 -15.15 -3.59
C LYS A 17 18.31 -13.73 -3.38
N LYS A 18 19.62 -13.58 -3.57
CA LYS A 18 20.33 -12.29 -3.58
C LYS A 18 20.03 -11.52 -4.87
N CYS A 19 20.23 -10.21 -4.83
CA CYS A 19 20.04 -9.33 -5.98
C CYS A 19 20.99 -8.15 -5.93
N LEU A 20 21.12 -7.44 -7.06
CA LEU A 20 21.82 -6.16 -7.16
C LEU A 20 20.86 -5.09 -7.74
N PRO A 21 20.78 -3.89 -7.14
CA PRO A 21 19.80 -2.87 -7.53
C PRO A 21 20.00 -2.32 -8.96
N GLU A 22 21.21 -2.38 -9.50
CA GLU A 22 21.54 -1.88 -10.85
C GLU A 22 21.48 -2.97 -11.94
N SER A 23 21.26 -4.23 -11.56
CA SER A 23 21.23 -5.34 -12.51
C SER A 23 19.89 -5.39 -13.24
N ASN A 24 19.84 -4.82 -14.44
CA ASN A 24 18.63 -4.79 -15.28
C ASN A 24 18.35 -6.10 -16.03
N LYS A 25 19.30 -7.04 -16.07
CA LYS A 25 19.16 -8.37 -16.69
C LYS A 25 20.07 -9.38 -15.99
N GLY A 26 19.61 -10.61 -15.84
CA GLY A 26 20.40 -11.75 -15.37
C GLY A 26 19.98 -12.28 -14.00
N GLU A 27 20.81 -13.15 -13.44
CA GLU A 27 20.55 -13.93 -12.23
C GLU A 27 20.39 -13.06 -10.97
N MET A 28 21.04 -11.88 -10.94
CA MET A 28 20.97 -10.88 -9.86
C MET A 28 19.74 -9.96 -9.92
N SER A 29 18.83 -10.15 -10.88
CA SER A 29 17.57 -9.42 -10.95
C SER A 29 16.45 -10.14 -10.18
N CYS A 30 15.48 -9.38 -9.67
CA CYS A 30 14.30 -9.95 -9.03
C CYS A 30 13.15 -10.11 -10.02
N PRO A 31 12.39 -11.23 -9.95
CA PRO A 31 11.25 -11.47 -10.83
C PRO A 31 10.09 -10.51 -10.56
N SER A 32 9.09 -10.42 -11.46
CA SER A 32 8.10 -9.34 -11.52
C SER A 32 7.34 -9.00 -10.23
N LYS A 33 7.15 -9.99 -9.33
CA LYS A 33 6.46 -9.83 -8.03
C LYS A 33 7.38 -9.48 -6.86
N PHE A 34 8.67 -9.38 -7.13
CA PHE A 34 9.70 -9.07 -6.15
C PHE A 34 10.46 -7.82 -6.58
N TRP A 35 10.99 -7.10 -5.62
CA TRP A 35 11.90 -5.99 -5.82
C TRP A 35 13.21 -6.28 -5.10
N CYS A 36 14.29 -5.66 -5.56
CA CYS A 36 15.59 -5.83 -4.92
C CYS A 36 15.67 -4.94 -3.67
N HIS A 37 15.58 -5.56 -2.51
CA HIS A 37 15.81 -4.91 -1.23
C HIS A 37 17.29 -4.57 -1.08
N VAL A 38 17.59 -3.35 -0.59
CA VAL A 38 18.95 -2.90 -0.30
C VAL A 38 19.01 -2.48 1.16
N GLY A 39 19.59 -3.35 2.00
CA GLY A 39 19.71 -3.14 3.43
C GLY A 39 20.91 -2.30 3.88
N ALA A 40 21.35 -2.51 5.13
CA ALA A 40 22.45 -1.77 5.76
C ALA A 40 23.85 -2.17 5.29
N THR A 41 24.03 -3.42 4.87
CA THR A 41 25.32 -3.99 4.49
C THR A 41 25.27 -4.56 3.08
N GLN A 42 26.44 -4.85 2.51
CA GLN A 42 26.54 -5.52 1.21
C GLN A 42 25.85 -6.89 1.20
N ASN A 43 25.79 -7.57 2.35
CA ASN A 43 25.16 -8.89 2.49
C ASN A 43 23.64 -8.84 2.69
N SER A 44 23.07 -7.66 2.92
CA SER A 44 21.63 -7.47 3.12
C SER A 44 20.91 -7.04 1.84
N GLN A 45 21.21 -7.68 0.71
CA GLN A 45 20.51 -7.48 -0.56
C GLN A 45 19.78 -8.75 -0.97
N TYR A 46 18.46 -8.68 -1.16
CA TYR A 46 17.63 -9.86 -1.44
C TYR A 46 16.32 -9.49 -2.13
N CYS A 47 15.72 -10.45 -2.82
CA CYS A 47 14.43 -10.23 -3.46
C CYS A 47 13.30 -10.29 -2.43
N CYS A 48 12.69 -9.13 -2.13
CA CYS A 48 11.51 -9.02 -1.27
C CYS A 48 10.22 -8.93 -2.09
N PRO A 49 9.09 -9.44 -1.59
CA PRO A 49 7.80 -9.25 -2.25
C PRO A 49 7.48 -7.76 -2.40
N LYS A 50 6.94 -7.39 -3.57
CA LYS A 50 6.31 -6.07 -3.76
C LYS A 50 5.00 -6.00 -2.99
N SER A 51 4.52 -4.78 -2.73
CA SER A 51 3.24 -4.60 -2.05
C SER A 51 2.09 -5.28 -2.82
N ARG A 52 1.23 -5.99 -2.09
CA ARG A 52 0.00 -6.57 -2.65
C ARG A 52 -1.13 -5.56 -2.75
N LYS A 53 -1.06 -4.48 -1.96
CA LYS A 53 -2.12 -3.46 -1.84
C LYS A 53 -1.91 -2.29 -2.80
N VAL A 54 -0.65 -1.88 -3.01
CA VAL A 54 -0.30 -0.74 -3.85
C VAL A 54 0.62 -1.22 -4.96
N LYS A 55 0.18 -1.06 -6.22
CA LYS A 55 0.92 -1.57 -7.39
C LYS A 55 2.14 -0.73 -7.74
N GLU A 56 2.01 0.59 -7.66
CA GLU A 56 3.07 1.53 -8.06
C GLU A 56 3.95 1.89 -6.86
N ARG A 57 5.27 1.70 -6.99
CA ARG A 57 6.21 1.94 -5.89
C ARG A 57 6.14 3.38 -5.37
N CYS A 58 5.95 4.34 -6.26
CA CYS A 58 5.91 5.77 -5.94
C CYS A 58 4.66 6.17 -5.12
N HIS A 59 3.67 5.29 -4.97
CA HIS A 59 2.45 5.55 -4.18
C HIS A 59 2.49 4.94 -2.79
N LEU A 60 3.52 4.15 -2.46
CA LEU A 60 3.65 3.57 -1.14
C LEU A 60 4.02 4.64 -0.11
N ALA A 61 3.48 4.50 1.10
CA ALA A 61 3.91 5.28 2.25
C ALA A 61 5.40 5.04 2.54
N PRO A 62 6.12 6.01 3.12
CA PRO A 62 7.48 5.77 3.59
C PRO A 62 7.49 4.69 4.65
N ALA A 63 8.51 3.83 4.63
CA ALA A 63 8.70 2.82 5.64
C ALA A 63 10.15 2.87 6.15
N ASN A 64 10.31 3.23 7.42
CA ASN A 64 11.62 3.27 8.10
C ASN A 64 12.25 1.87 8.20
N GLY A 65 11.42 0.82 8.15
CA GLY A 65 11.85 -0.54 8.41
C GLY A 65 12.25 -0.74 9.87
N TYR A 66 13.09 -1.74 10.12
CA TYR A 66 13.55 -2.12 11.45
C TYR A 66 15.05 -2.38 11.48
N GLY A 67 15.61 -2.41 12.70
CA GLY A 67 17.05 -2.47 12.95
C GLY A 67 17.56 -1.23 13.69
N SER A 68 18.88 -1.12 13.83
CA SER A 68 19.54 -0.05 14.57
C SER A 68 20.37 0.89 13.70
N SER A 69 20.43 0.66 12.39
CA SER A 69 21.17 1.53 11.48
C SER A 69 20.48 2.88 11.30
N GLN A 70 21.24 3.91 10.93
CA GLN A 70 20.73 5.24 10.62
C GLN A 70 21.17 5.60 9.20
N ILE A 71 20.45 5.08 8.21
CA ILE A 71 20.84 5.18 6.80
C ILE A 71 19.98 6.23 6.11
N ARG A 72 20.61 7.22 5.48
CA ARG A 72 19.91 8.19 4.65
C ARG A 72 19.38 7.52 3.39
N ARG A 73 18.06 7.58 3.20
CA ARG A 73 17.35 7.14 1.98
C ARG A 73 16.40 8.22 1.51
N PHE A 74 15.85 8.03 0.32
CA PHE A 74 14.83 8.90 -0.24
C PHE A 74 13.57 8.11 -0.57
N TRP A 75 12.42 8.75 -0.43
CA TRP A 75 11.13 8.22 -0.83
C TRP A 75 10.35 9.30 -1.56
N TYR A 76 9.47 8.90 -2.46
CA TYR A 76 8.63 9.84 -3.19
C TYR A 76 7.33 10.11 -2.43
N ASP A 77 7.10 11.37 -2.08
CA ASP A 77 5.81 11.84 -1.60
C ASP A 77 4.98 12.34 -2.78
N TRP A 78 4.10 11.47 -3.26
CA TRP A 78 3.20 11.75 -4.37
C TRP A 78 2.22 12.89 -4.09
N LYS A 79 1.92 13.20 -2.82
CA LYS A 79 1.01 14.31 -2.47
C LYS A 79 1.66 15.67 -2.72
N SER A 80 2.95 15.77 -2.43
CA SER A 80 3.74 16.98 -2.69
C SER A 80 4.52 16.94 -4.00
N SER A 81 4.40 15.85 -4.77
CA SER A 81 5.18 15.57 -5.97
C SER A 81 6.69 15.72 -5.78
N ALA A 82 7.23 15.27 -4.64
CA ALA A 82 8.61 15.54 -4.26
C ALA A 82 9.29 14.34 -3.58
N CYS A 83 10.57 14.15 -3.85
CA CYS A 83 11.42 13.19 -3.14
C CYS A 83 11.88 13.75 -1.80
N LYS A 84 11.53 13.06 -0.71
CA LYS A 84 11.85 13.44 0.67
C LYS A 84 12.84 12.46 1.28
N GLN A 85 13.60 12.94 2.27
CA GLN A 85 14.54 12.10 3.01
C GLN A 85 13.79 11.18 3.99
N LEU A 86 14.35 9.99 4.18
CA LEU A 86 13.94 8.96 5.13
C LEU A 86 15.17 8.52 5.92
N THR A 87 15.02 8.33 7.23
CA THR A 87 16.00 7.59 8.05
C THR A 87 15.60 6.12 8.07
N TYR A 88 16.35 5.30 7.35
CA TYR A 88 16.08 3.88 7.15
C TYR A 88 16.92 3.02 8.10
N SER A 89 16.27 2.05 8.75
CA SER A 89 16.84 1.25 9.83
C SER A 89 17.65 0.02 9.37
N GLY A 90 17.63 -0.28 8.07
CA GLY A 90 18.53 -1.27 7.46
C GLY A 90 17.87 -2.57 7.01
N TYR A 91 16.70 -2.93 7.55
CA TYR A 91 15.93 -4.10 7.15
C TYR A 91 14.46 -3.74 6.94
N GLY A 92 13.72 -4.58 6.21
CA GLY A 92 12.32 -4.31 5.90
C GLY A 92 12.16 -3.09 4.99
N GLY A 93 11.17 -2.25 5.29
CA GLY A 93 10.78 -1.17 4.40
C GLY A 93 10.12 -1.66 3.11
N ASN A 94 9.90 -0.75 2.18
CA ASN A 94 9.24 -1.05 0.92
C ASN A 94 9.99 -0.46 -0.28
N GLU A 95 9.49 -0.72 -1.48
CA GLU A 95 10.10 -0.29 -2.73
C GLU A 95 10.05 1.23 -2.94
N ASN A 96 9.36 2.04 -2.13
CA ASN A 96 9.51 3.49 -2.13
C ASN A 96 10.72 3.94 -1.28
N ASN A 97 11.87 3.37 -1.57
CA ASN A 97 13.12 3.60 -0.87
C ASN A 97 14.26 3.61 -1.89
N PHE A 98 14.93 4.74 -2.02
CA PHE A 98 15.95 5.02 -3.02
C PHE A 98 17.26 5.44 -2.34
N LEU A 99 18.40 5.08 -2.95
CA LEU A 99 19.74 5.39 -2.45
C LEU A 99 20.06 6.89 -2.57
N SER A 100 19.60 7.52 -3.65
CA SER A 100 19.81 8.94 -3.90
C SER A 100 18.50 9.66 -4.24
N LYS A 101 18.50 10.98 -4.04
CA LYS A 101 17.39 11.85 -4.47
C LYS A 101 17.18 11.77 -5.98
N VAL A 102 18.28 11.73 -6.74
CA VAL A 102 18.24 11.64 -8.21
C VAL A 102 17.57 10.35 -8.68
N ASP A 103 17.84 9.22 -8.04
CA ASP A 103 17.21 7.94 -8.40
C ASP A 103 15.72 7.93 -8.08
N CYS A 104 15.33 8.53 -6.95
CA CYS A 104 13.93 8.74 -6.60
C CYS A 104 13.23 9.61 -7.65
N GLU A 105 13.86 10.72 -8.03
CA GLU A 105 13.30 11.67 -8.99
C GLU A 105 13.15 11.03 -10.38
N LYS A 106 14.19 10.33 -10.86
CA LYS A 106 14.14 9.58 -12.12
C LYS A 106 13.06 8.51 -12.12
N ALA A 107 12.83 7.85 -10.99
CA ALA A 107 11.85 6.78 -10.88
C ALA A 107 10.40 7.28 -10.77
N CYS A 108 10.17 8.45 -10.16
CA CYS A 108 8.84 8.86 -9.72
C CYS A 108 8.36 10.24 -10.19
N LEU A 109 9.23 11.15 -10.64
CA LEU A 109 8.76 12.40 -11.22
C LEU A 109 8.01 12.12 -12.53
N GLY A 110 6.79 12.65 -12.63
CA GLY A 110 5.88 12.36 -13.74
C GLY A 110 4.97 11.15 -13.51
N ALA A 111 5.09 10.45 -12.37
CA ALA A 111 4.09 9.46 -11.98
C ALA A 111 2.72 10.14 -11.79
N THR A 112 1.67 9.56 -12.36
CA THR A 112 0.31 10.02 -12.10
C THR A 112 -0.03 9.79 -10.63
N PRO A 113 -0.76 10.71 -9.97
CA PRO A 113 -1.23 10.45 -8.62
C PRO A 113 -2.15 9.22 -8.58
N PRO A 114 -2.23 8.50 -7.45
CA PRO A 114 -3.09 7.32 -7.32
C PRO A 114 -4.54 7.68 -7.62
N ILE A 115 -5.25 6.81 -8.35
CA ILE A 115 -6.62 7.08 -8.83
C ILE A 115 -7.59 7.39 -7.67
N SER A 116 -7.38 6.78 -6.49
CA SER A 116 -8.15 7.07 -5.28
C SER A 116 -8.02 8.50 -4.76
N SER A 117 -7.03 9.26 -5.24
CA SER A 117 -6.79 10.66 -4.87
C SER A 117 -7.28 11.66 -5.91
N ILE A 118 -7.72 11.18 -7.09
CA ILE A 118 -8.34 12.04 -8.09
C ILE A 118 -9.76 12.31 -7.62
N ALA A 119 -9.97 13.47 -6.99
CA ALA A 119 -11.30 14.04 -6.90
C ALA A 119 -11.78 14.25 -8.35
N PHE A 120 -12.87 13.57 -8.75
CA PHE A 120 -13.48 13.68 -10.09
C PHE A 120 -14.13 15.05 -10.33
N SER A 121 -13.48 16.16 -9.94
CA SER A 121 -14.02 17.50 -10.09
C SER A 121 -13.53 18.24 -11.35
N SER A 122 -12.74 17.61 -12.24
CA SER A 122 -12.17 18.37 -13.38
C SER A 122 -12.01 17.64 -14.72
N PHE A 123 -12.74 16.54 -14.99
CA PHE A 123 -12.77 15.94 -16.33
C PHE A 123 -13.98 16.35 -17.18
N ALA A 124 -14.80 17.31 -16.75
CA ALA A 124 -15.96 17.76 -17.53
C ALA A 124 -15.71 19.02 -18.40
N ASN A 125 -14.54 19.67 -18.34
CA ASN A 125 -14.32 20.95 -19.02
C ASN A 125 -13.29 20.94 -20.16
N LYS A 126 -12.89 19.76 -20.66
CA LYS A 126 -11.95 19.72 -21.80
C LYS A 126 -12.20 18.60 -22.79
N LEU A 127 -13.44 18.49 -23.25
CA LEU A 127 -13.84 18.00 -24.58
C LEU A 127 -15.25 18.55 -24.80
N GLY A 128 -15.43 19.48 -25.73
CA GLY A 128 -16.72 20.07 -26.07
C GLY A 128 -17.67 19.06 -26.71
N ILE A 129 -18.24 18.16 -25.92
CA ILE A 129 -19.33 17.28 -26.32
C ILE A 129 -20.58 17.76 -25.59
N ILE A 130 -21.40 18.54 -26.30
CA ILE A 130 -22.77 18.83 -25.89
C ILE A 130 -23.55 17.52 -26.03
N ALA A 131 -23.68 16.76 -24.95
CA ALA A 131 -24.67 15.71 -24.84
C ALA A 131 -25.94 16.34 -24.27
N SER A 132 -26.81 16.80 -25.16
CA SER A 132 -28.17 17.20 -24.85
C SER A 132 -28.94 15.98 -24.34
N HIS A 133 -29.09 15.83 -23.03
CA HIS A 133 -30.21 15.08 -22.48
C HIS A 133 -31.07 16.03 -21.64
N SER A 134 -32.20 16.37 -22.26
CA SER A 134 -33.29 17.18 -21.74
C SER A 134 -33.73 16.67 -20.37
N SER A 135 -33.51 17.51 -19.34
CA SER A 135 -34.15 17.37 -18.04
C SER A 135 -35.58 17.90 -18.17
N THR A 136 -36.56 17.01 -18.25
CA THR A 136 -37.96 17.38 -17.99
C THR A 136 -38.22 17.18 -16.50
N ASN A 137 -38.70 18.26 -15.87
CA ASN A 137 -39.00 18.33 -14.44
C ASN A 137 -40.46 17.92 -14.16
N LYS A 138 -40.67 17.36 -12.94
CA LYS A 138 -41.88 17.33 -12.09
C LYS A 138 -42.95 16.23 -12.35
N PRO A 139 -43.84 15.89 -11.37
CA PRO A 139 -43.89 16.15 -9.92
C PRO A 139 -44.07 14.89 -9.02
N ARG A 140 -44.03 15.12 -7.70
CA ARG A 140 -44.42 14.20 -6.60
C ARG A 140 -45.93 13.86 -6.63
N ASN A 141 -46.28 12.61 -6.30
CA ASN A 141 -47.42 12.28 -5.43
C ASN A 141 -47.35 10.83 -4.90
N ALA A 142 -47.88 10.67 -3.70
CA ALA A 142 -47.96 9.47 -2.87
C ALA A 142 -48.98 8.43 -3.40
N ASP A 143 -48.73 7.15 -3.17
CA ASP A 143 -49.45 6.29 -2.20
C ASP A 143 -49.03 4.81 -2.34
N SER A 144 -49.08 4.10 -1.19
CA SER A 144 -49.34 2.65 -0.95
C SER A 144 -48.75 1.60 -1.92
N ASP A 145 -47.94 0.61 -1.51
CA ASP A 145 -48.33 -0.52 -0.67
C ASP A 145 -47.08 -1.31 -0.17
N VAL A 146 -47.11 -1.69 1.13
CA VAL A 146 -46.85 -3.02 1.73
C VAL A 146 -46.03 -4.01 0.85
N GLU A 147 -44.88 -4.56 1.26
CA GLU A 147 -44.82 -5.74 2.14
C GLU A 147 -43.39 -6.04 2.66
N SER A 148 -43.27 -6.00 3.99
CA SER A 148 -42.40 -6.72 4.94
C SER A 148 -40.93 -7.08 4.62
N ASN A 149 -40.04 -6.46 5.40
CA ASN A 149 -38.78 -7.05 5.89
C ASN A 149 -39.05 -8.23 6.84
N PRO A 150 -38.36 -9.36 6.72
CA PRO A 150 -38.31 -10.37 7.77
C PRO A 150 -37.18 -10.07 8.77
N CYS A 151 -37.57 -9.43 9.87
CA CYS A 151 -37.18 -9.62 11.29
C CYS A 151 -35.88 -10.41 11.55
N GLU A 152 -34.82 -9.84 12.15
CA GLU A 152 -34.74 -9.41 13.56
C GLU A 152 -35.51 -10.33 14.53
N LEU A 153 -34.78 -11.19 15.26
CA LEU A 153 -35.25 -11.82 16.49
C LEU A 153 -34.34 -11.43 17.65
N SER A 154 -34.92 -10.73 18.59
CA SER A 154 -34.55 -10.64 20.01
C SER A 154 -35.83 -10.23 20.76
N PRO A 155 -35.94 -10.33 22.10
CA PRO A 155 -35.07 -10.96 23.11
C PRO A 155 -35.87 -11.86 24.11
N ASN A 156 -35.23 -12.45 25.12
CA ASN A 156 -35.48 -12.09 26.53
C ASN A 156 -34.76 -12.95 27.59
N LYS A 157 -34.14 -12.20 28.52
CA LYS A 157 -34.11 -12.33 30.00
C LYS A 157 -33.25 -13.39 30.73
N GLY A 158 -32.41 -12.82 31.61
CA GLY A 158 -32.07 -13.30 32.96
C GLY A 158 -30.90 -14.30 32.98
N THR A 159 -29.89 -14.22 33.84
CA THR A 159 -29.81 -13.67 35.20
C THR A 159 -28.34 -13.52 35.57
N SER A 160 -28.00 -12.45 36.28
CA SER A 160 -26.69 -12.23 36.92
C SER A 160 -26.43 -13.24 38.04
N VAL A 161 -25.22 -13.81 38.11
CA VAL A 161 -24.64 -14.24 39.40
C VAL A 161 -23.15 -13.88 39.41
N ALA A 162 -22.76 -13.22 40.48
CA ALA A 162 -21.41 -12.75 40.78
C ALA A 162 -20.49 -13.87 41.30
N GLY A 163 -19.19 -13.66 41.11
CA GLY A 163 -18.15 -14.03 42.08
C GLY A 163 -17.62 -15.46 42.01
N ILE A 164 -16.31 -15.57 41.76
CA ILE A 164 -15.27 -16.04 42.72
C ILE A 164 -14.02 -16.42 41.90
N GLN A 165 -12.90 -15.74 42.18
CA GLN A 165 -11.57 -16.19 41.77
C GLN A 165 -11.25 -17.54 42.42
N PRO A 166 -10.31 -18.30 41.85
CA PRO A 166 -9.18 -18.67 42.70
C PRO A 166 -7.83 -18.56 41.99
N SER A 167 -6.90 -17.89 42.65
CA SER A 167 -5.49 -18.27 42.65
C SER A 167 -5.33 -19.56 43.48
N PHE A 168 -4.44 -20.48 43.07
CA PHE A 168 -3.37 -21.07 43.89
C PHE A 168 -2.77 -22.33 43.22
N ARG A 169 -1.42 -22.35 43.24
CA ARG A 169 -0.44 -23.41 42.93
C ARG A 169 -0.16 -23.77 41.49
#